data_AF-A0A257MMM9-F1
#
_entry.id   AF-A0A257MMM9-F1
#
_cell.length_a   1.000
_cell.length_b   1.000
_cell.length_c   1.000
_cell.angle_alpha   90.00
_cell.angle_beta   90.00
_cell.angle_gamma   90.00
#
_symmetry.space_group_name_H-M   'P 1'
#
loop_
_entity.id
_entity.type
_entity.pdbx_description
1 polymer ?
#
loop_
_entity_poly.entity_id
_entity_poly.type
_entity_poly.pdbx_seq_one_letter_code
_entity_poly.pdbx_strand_id
1 'polypeptide(L)'
;MKANLAHPLNGCLSIFLLFFLALSSVSPSACAAQAVVLAVELQGPITPASDDIVAAALQEAERVESSAVMLLLDRPMRYSS
;
A
#
# COMPACT_ATOMS: atom_id res chain seq x y z
N MET A 1 40.03 -6.68 49.75
CA MET A 1 38.66 -7.11 49.37
C MET A 1 38.16 -6.15 48.30
N LYS A 2 38.04 -6.59 47.05
CA LYS A 2 37.69 -5.73 45.90
C LYS A 2 36.21 -5.94 45.60
N ALA A 3 35.38 -4.99 46.01
CA ALA A 3 33.95 -5.02 45.72
C ALA A 3 33.74 -4.81 44.21
N ASN A 4 33.40 -5.87 43.49
CA ASN A 4 32.94 -5.79 42.11
C ASN A 4 31.54 -5.18 42.10
N LEU A 5 31.49 -3.85 42.04
CA LEU A 5 30.28 -3.05 41.97
C LEU A 5 29.70 -3.05 40.54
N ALA A 6 29.47 -4.23 39.97
CA ALA A 6 28.99 -4.42 38.59
C ALA A 6 27.61 -5.09 38.54
N HIS A 7 26.72 -4.73 39.47
CA HIS A 7 25.37 -5.32 39.55
C HIS A 7 24.17 -4.36 39.41
N PRO A 8 24.24 -3.03 39.60
CA PRO A 8 23.03 -2.20 39.42
C PRO A 8 22.75 -1.89 37.94
N LEU A 9 23.77 -1.89 37.08
CA LEU A 9 23.64 -1.50 35.67
C LEU A 9 22.93 -2.57 34.82
N ASN A 10 23.13 -3.84 35.13
CA ASN A 10 22.56 -4.96 34.36
C ASN A 10 21.04 -5.10 34.54
N GLY A 11 20.53 -4.80 35.75
CA GLY A 11 19.10 -4.83 36.04
C GLY A 11 18.35 -3.73 35.28
N CYS A 12 18.87 -2.50 35.33
CA CYS A 12 18.28 -1.36 34.62
C CYS A 12 18.34 -1.56 33.10
N LEU A 13 19.47 -2.05 32.56
CA LEU A 13 19.60 -2.37 31.14
C LEU A 13 18.58 -3.45 30.71
N SER A 14 18.41 -4.51 31.52
CA SER A 14 17.46 -5.58 31.24
C SER A 14 16.01 -5.08 31.20
N ILE A 15 15.61 -4.24 32.15
CA ILE A 15 14.27 -3.63 32.17
C ILE A 15 14.05 -2.75 30.94
N PHE A 16 15.07 -1.97 30.55
CA PHE A 16 15.02 -1.12 29.37
C PHE A 16 14.83 -1.95 28.10
N LEU A 17 15.61 -3.03 27.94
CA LEU A 17 15.49 -3.93 26.78
C LEU A 17 14.12 -4.61 26.71
N LEU A 18 13.57 -5.06 27.85
CA LEU A 18 12.23 -5.65 27.90
C LEU A 18 11.14 -4.65 27.53
N PHE A 19 11.28 -3.39 27.96
CA PHE A 19 10.37 -2.31 27.59
C PHE A 19 10.39 -2.05 26.08
N PHE A 20 11.58 -1.93 25.48
CA PHE A 20 11.72 -1.77 24.03
C PHE A 20 11.14 -2.96 23.26
N LEU A 21 11.36 -4.19 23.73
CA LEU A 21 10.80 -5.40 23.11
C LEU A 21 9.26 -5.41 23.17
N ALA A 22 8.69 -5.00 24.31
CA ALA A 22 7.24 -4.88 24.46
C ALA A 22 6.66 -3.81 23.52
N LEU A 23 7.35 -2.66 23.38
CA LEU A 23 6.97 -1.61 22.42
C LEU A 23 7.07 -2.09 20.97
N SER A 24 8.11 -2.85 20.61
CA SER A 24 8.26 -3.40 19.26
C SER A 24 7.17 -4.44 18.91
N SER A 25 6.58 -5.10 19.91
CA SER A 25 5.44 -6.01 19.68
C SER A 25 4.16 -5.28 19.25
N VAL A 26 4.06 -3.98 19.53
CA VAL A 26 3.02 -3.08 19.00
C VAL A 26 3.49 -2.49 17.67
N SER A 27 3.99 -3.35 16.79
CA SER A 27 4.18 -2.94 15.40
C SER A 27 2.80 -2.90 14.74
N PRO A 28 2.40 -1.81 14.07
CA PRO A 28 1.27 -1.89 13.16
C PRO A 28 1.60 -3.02 12.18
N SER A 29 0.74 -4.03 12.12
CA SER A 29 0.84 -5.11 11.13
C SER A 29 1.14 -4.44 9.81
N ALA A 30 2.33 -4.72 9.24
CA ALA A 30 2.65 -4.34 7.88
C ALA A 30 1.71 -5.18 7.00
N CYS A 31 0.45 -4.73 6.90
CA CYS A 31 -0.46 -5.19 5.89
C CYS A 31 0.28 -4.85 4.59
N ALA A 32 0.83 -5.86 3.94
CA ALA A 32 1.38 -5.70 2.61
C ALA A 32 0.26 -5.03 1.81
N ALA A 33 0.44 -3.73 1.52
CA ALA A 33 -0.55 -2.96 0.82
C ALA A 33 -0.77 -3.69 -0.51
N GLN A 34 -1.84 -4.46 -0.58
CA GLN A 34 -2.22 -5.13 -1.81
C GLN A 34 -2.59 -3.98 -2.71
N ALA A 35 -1.70 -3.68 -3.66
CA ALA A 35 -1.96 -2.65 -4.65
C ALA A 35 -3.21 -3.07 -5.40
N VAL A 36 -4.34 -2.46 -5.02
CA VAL A 36 -5.61 -2.67 -5.70
C VAL A 36 -5.47 -1.98 -7.04
N VAL A 37 -5.69 -2.73 -8.12
CA VAL A 37 -5.69 -2.22 -9.49
C VAL A 37 -7.09 -2.42 -10.04
N LEU A 38 -7.73 -1.33 -10.43
CA LEU A 38 -9.06 -1.36 -11.02
C LEU A 38 -8.91 -1.59 -12.53
N ALA A 39 -9.31 -2.76 -13.02
CA ALA A 39 -9.29 -3.07 -14.45
C ALA A 39 -10.65 -2.71 -15.07
N VAL A 40 -10.63 -1.89 -16.12
CA VAL A 40 -11.83 -1.51 -16.88
C VAL A 40 -11.62 -1.84 -18.34
N GLU A 41 -12.51 -2.69 -18.86
CA GLU A 41 -12.55 -3.05 -20.27
C GLU A 41 -13.45 -2.07 -21.02
N LEU A 42 -12.88 -1.34 -21.99
CA LEU A 42 -13.66 -0.57 -22.94
C LEU A 42 -13.81 -1.39 -24.23
N GLN A 43 -14.99 -1.98 -24.40
CA GLN A 43 -15.34 -2.75 -25.60
C GLN A 43 -16.11 -1.86 -26.59
N GLY A 44 -15.69 -1.83 -27.86
CA GLY A 44 -16.38 -1.10 -28.94
C GLY A 44 -15.75 0.25 -29.35
N PRO A 45 -16.43 1.05 -30.20
CA PRO A 45 -15.94 2.36 -30.63
C PRO A 45 -15.87 3.36 -29.45
N ILE A 46 -14.82 4.21 -29.39
CA ILE A 46 -14.79 5.35 -28.46
C ILE A 46 -15.90 6.29 -28.90
N THR A 47 -16.92 6.39 -28.06
CA THR A 47 -18.04 7.31 -28.19
C THR A 47 -17.98 8.31 -27.03
N PRO A 48 -18.73 9.42 -27.04
CA PRO A 48 -18.81 10.30 -25.87
C PRO A 48 -19.22 9.55 -24.59
N ALA A 49 -20.01 8.48 -24.72
CA ALA A 49 -20.37 7.60 -23.59
C ALA A 49 -19.18 6.80 -23.03
N SER A 50 -18.09 6.64 -23.78
CA SER A 50 -16.84 6.05 -23.30
C SER A 50 -16.13 6.95 -22.29
N ASP A 51 -16.26 8.27 -22.41
CA ASP A 51 -15.70 9.21 -21.44
C ASP A 51 -16.41 9.10 -20.09
N ASP A 52 -17.73 8.89 -20.10
CA ASP A 52 -18.51 8.65 -18.87
C ASP A 52 -18.07 7.37 -18.14
N ILE A 53 -17.74 6.32 -18.90
CA ILE A 53 -17.24 5.04 -18.35
C ILE A 53 -15.86 5.23 -17.70
N VAL A 54 -14.97 5.98 -18.36
CA VAL A 54 -13.63 6.28 -17.83
C VAL A 54 -13.73 7.18 -16.59
N ALA A 55 -14.62 8.17 -16.60
CA ALA A 55 -14.86 9.03 -15.45
C ALA A 55 -15.40 8.25 -14.25
N ALA A 56 -16.36 7.36 -14.47
CA ALA A 56 -16.90 6.49 -13.42
C ALA A 56 -15.84 5.53 -12.87
N ALA A 57 -14.99 4.96 -13.74
CA ALA A 57 -13.88 4.11 -13.34
C ALA A 57 -12.85 4.84 -12.48
N LEU A 58 -12.52 6.08 -12.84
CA LEU A 58 -11.58 6.90 -12.10
C LEU A 58 -12.14 7.28 -10.72
N GLN A 59 -13.42 7.65 -10.67
CA GLN A 59 -14.10 7.98 -9.41
C GLN A 59 -14.17 6.78 -8.46
N GLU A 60 -14.43 5.57 -8.96
CA GLU A 60 -14.39 4.37 -8.12
C GLU A 60 -12.95 4.08 -7.67
N ALA A 61 -11.95 4.21 -8.56
CA ALA A 61 -10.55 4.01 -8.22
C ALA A 61 -10.06 4.95 -7.10
N GLU A 62 -10.47 6.22 -7.12
CA GLU A 62 -10.20 7.17 -6.03
C GLU A 62 -10.88 6.74 -4.72
N ARG A 63 -12.12 6.27 -4.80
CA ARG A 63 -12.89 5.81 -3.63
C ARG A 63 -12.27 4.61 -2.92
N VAL A 64 -11.68 3.68 -3.67
CA VAL A 64 -10.99 2.49 -3.12
C VAL A 64 -9.49 2.70 -2.90
N GLU A 65 -8.98 3.93 -3.06
CA GLU A 65 -7.54 4.25 -3.00
C GLU A 65 -6.70 3.31 -3.90
N SER A 66 -7.26 2.98 -5.06
CA SER A 66 -6.66 2.08 -6.03
C SER A 66 -5.33 2.67 -6.52
N SER A 67 -4.28 1.85 -6.52
CA SER A 67 -2.93 2.30 -6.90
C SER A 67 -2.80 2.57 -8.41
N ALA A 68 -3.67 1.97 -9.21
CA ALA A 68 -3.73 2.20 -10.65
C ALA A 68 -5.13 1.88 -11.21
N VAL A 69 -5.40 2.41 -12.41
CA VAL A 69 -6.53 2.04 -13.26
C VAL A 69 -5.94 1.45 -14.55
N MET A 70 -6.30 0.22 -14.87
CA MET A 70 -5.88 -0.47 -16.09
C MET A 70 -7.02 -0.42 -17.11
N LEU A 71 -6.86 0.40 -18.15
CA LEU A 71 -7.80 0.48 -19.27
C LEU A 71 -7.38 -0.54 -20.33
N LEU A 72 -8.15 -1.63 -20.46
CA LEU A 72 -7.97 -2.56 -21.56
C LEU A 72 -8.75 -2.06 -22.78
N LEU A 73 -8.02 -1.79 -23.86
CA LEU A 73 -8.55 -1.28 -25.12
C LEU A 73 -8.32 -2.32 -26.21
N ASP A 74 -9.38 -2.98 -26.64
CA ASP A 74 -9.31 -3.92 -27.78
C ASP A 74 -9.60 -3.17 -29.09
N ARG A 75 -8.64 -2.37 -29.59
CA ARG A 75 -8.71 -1.72 -30.91
C ARG A 75 -7.34 -1.59 -31.60
N PRO A 76 -7.26 -1.79 -32.94
CA PRO A 76 -6.06 -1.46 -33.70
C PRO A 76 -5.91 0.07 -33.87
N MET A 77 -4.73 0.60 -33.52
CA MET A 77 -4.36 2.00 -33.78
C MET A 77 -4.16 2.20 -35.29
N ARG A 78 -5.18 2.67 -36.03
CA ARG A 78 -4.97 3.14 -37.40
C ARG A 78 -4.29 4.51 -37.35
N TYR A 79 -2.97 4.53 -37.58
CA TYR A 79 -2.26 5.74 -37.98
C TYR A 79 -2.84 6.22 -39.33
N SER A 80 -3.40 7.43 -39.38
CA SER A 80 -3.69 8.10 -40.64
C SER A 80 -2.38 8.68 -41.18
N SER A 81 -1.94 8.16 -42.32
CA SER A 81 -0.94 8.78 -43.19
C SER A 81 -1.48 10.05 -43.83
#